data_AF-A0AAD8RP45-F1
#
_entry.id   AF-A0AAD8RP45-F1
#
_cell.length_a   1.000
_cell.length_b   1.000
_cell.length_c   1.000
_cell.angle_alpha   90.00
_cell.angle_beta   90.00
_cell.angle_gamma   90.00
#
_symmetry.space_group_name_H-M   'P 1'
#
loop_
_entity.id
_entity.type
_entity.pdbx_description
1 polymer ?
#
loop_
_entity_poly.entity_id
_entity_poly.type
_entity_poly.pdbx_seq_one_letter_code
_entity_poly.pdbx_strand_id
1 'polypeptide(L)'
;MDRSAECTASVLDALVLFTELYPMYRKKEIEKCTESAVKFIQSKQRDDGSWYGTWGICFTYGTFFGVKGLAAAGRTYNNSSSIRKACNFLLSKQQSTGGWGETYLSIETEVYVDNGAPHAVDTAWAMLALIYAGQVEIDPVPLHRAALVLMNMQLESGEFPQEEHIGCANSAFYFNYPNYRNVFPVMALGEFRRRLTANQNKDGCN
;
A
#
# COMPACT_ATOMS: atom_id res chain seq x y z
N MET A 1 17.06 -11.30 13.53
CA MET A 1 16.12 -11.00 12.43
C MET A 1 15.20 -9.91 12.95
N ASP A 2 15.40 -8.68 12.53
CA ASP A 2 14.50 -7.61 12.95
C ASP A 2 13.10 -7.87 12.39
N ARG A 3 12.08 -7.76 13.24
CA ARG A 3 10.70 -7.99 12.81
C ARG A 3 10.28 -6.81 11.94
N SER A 4 9.88 -7.09 10.71
CA SER A 4 9.45 -6.06 9.76
C SER A 4 7.93 -5.85 9.83
N ALA A 5 7.47 -4.63 9.51
CA ALA A 5 6.04 -4.31 9.50
C ALA A 5 5.31 -5.08 8.39
N GLU A 6 5.99 -5.37 7.28
CA GLU A 6 5.44 -6.03 6.09
C GLU A 6 5.13 -7.51 6.35
N CYS A 7 6.07 -8.24 6.96
CA CYS A 7 5.83 -9.63 7.36
C CYS A 7 4.69 -9.71 8.39
N THR A 8 4.67 -8.80 9.36
CA THR A 8 3.65 -8.76 10.41
C THR A 8 2.26 -8.45 9.82
N ALA A 9 2.17 -7.47 8.92
CA ALA A 9 0.93 -7.11 8.24
C ALA A 9 0.40 -8.24 7.35
N SER A 10 1.30 -8.95 6.65
CA SER A 10 0.91 -10.09 5.80
C SER A 10 0.34 -11.25 6.60
N VAL A 11 0.95 -11.58 7.75
CA VAL A 11 0.43 -12.62 8.66
C VAL A 11 -0.90 -12.19 9.27
N LEU A 12 -1.02 -10.92 9.68
CA LEU A 12 -2.26 -10.36 10.23
C LEU A 12 -3.41 -10.47 9.23
N ASP A 13 -3.20 -10.02 7.99
CA ASP A 13 -4.18 -10.11 6.90
C ASP A 13 -4.65 -11.56 6.68
N ALA A 14 -3.71 -12.50 6.59
CA ALA A 14 -4.02 -13.92 6.45
C ALA A 14 -4.80 -14.51 7.64
N LEU A 15 -4.45 -14.13 8.88
CA LEU A 15 -5.15 -14.60 10.08
C LEU A 15 -6.57 -14.05 10.19
N VAL A 16 -6.79 -12.79 9.80
CA VAL A 16 -8.13 -12.19 9.74
C VAL A 16 -8.99 -12.98 8.75
N LEU A 17 -8.52 -13.15 7.51
CA LEU A 17 -9.23 -13.92 6.47
C LEU A 17 -9.49 -15.37 6.91
N PHE A 18 -8.51 -16.00 7.56
CA PHE A 18 -8.68 -17.36 8.07
C PHE A 18 -9.78 -17.44 9.15
N THR A 19 -9.86 -16.43 10.02
CA THR A 19 -10.86 -16.38 11.10
C THR A 19 -12.27 -16.17 10.55
N GLU A 20 -12.44 -15.48 9.42
CA GLU A 20 -13.73 -15.37 8.73
C GLU A 20 -14.24 -16.74 8.24
N LEU A 21 -13.34 -17.62 7.78
CA LEU A 21 -13.67 -18.96 7.31
C LEU A 21 -13.80 -19.98 8.45
N TYR A 22 -13.00 -19.85 9.52
CA TYR A 22 -12.91 -20.79 10.62
C TYR A 22 -12.99 -20.11 11.99
N PRO A 23 -14.11 -19.47 12.35
CA PRO A 23 -14.22 -18.55 13.49
C PRO A 23 -14.00 -19.19 14.87
N MET A 24 -14.12 -20.52 14.98
CA MET A 24 -13.95 -21.25 16.25
C MET A 24 -12.55 -21.82 16.44
N TYR A 25 -11.73 -21.89 15.38
CA TYR A 25 -10.40 -22.49 15.47
C TYR A 25 -9.45 -21.53 16.18
N ARG A 26 -8.94 -21.92 17.36
CA ARG A 26 -7.94 -21.15 18.15
C ARG A 26 -8.25 -19.67 18.29
N LYS A 27 -9.55 -19.34 18.40
CA LYS A 27 -10.08 -17.98 18.37
C LYS A 27 -9.32 -17.04 19.31
N LYS A 28 -9.17 -17.44 20.57
CA LYS A 28 -8.51 -16.61 21.61
C LYS A 28 -7.06 -16.32 21.28
N GLU A 29 -6.32 -17.30 20.77
CA GLU A 29 -4.92 -17.12 20.41
C GLU A 29 -4.76 -16.24 19.17
N ILE A 30 -5.63 -16.40 18.18
CA ILE A 30 -5.61 -15.58 16.97
C ILE A 30 -6.00 -14.13 17.28
N GLU A 31 -7.02 -13.89 18.11
CA GLU A 31 -7.40 -12.56 18.58
C GLU A 31 -6.24 -11.87 19.29
N LYS A 32 -5.59 -12.55 20.24
CA LYS A 32 -4.41 -12.02 20.95
C LYS A 32 -3.25 -11.73 19.99
N CYS A 33 -3.02 -12.60 19.01
CA CYS A 33 -1.99 -12.43 18.00
C CYS A 33 -2.27 -11.20 17.12
N THR A 34 -3.52 -11.05 16.68
CA THR A 34 -4.02 -9.93 15.88
C THR A 34 -3.83 -8.60 16.61
N GLU A 35 -4.24 -8.51 17.89
CA GLU A 35 -4.05 -7.30 18.70
C GLU A 35 -2.57 -6.93 18.87
N SER A 36 -1.72 -7.94 19.07
CA SER A 36 -0.27 -7.74 19.21
C SER A 36 0.35 -7.27 17.90
N ALA A 37 -0.09 -7.83 16.77
CA ALA A 37 0.35 -7.44 15.43
C ALA A 37 -0.06 -6.00 15.10
N VAL A 38 -1.29 -5.60 15.42
CA VAL A 38 -1.76 -4.22 15.23
C VAL A 38 -0.90 -3.24 16.03
N LYS A 39 -0.67 -3.52 17.34
CA LYS A 39 0.19 -2.67 18.19
C LYS A 39 1.60 -2.58 17.63
N PHE A 40 2.16 -3.69 17.16
CA PHE A 40 3.48 -3.72 16.56
C PHE A 40 3.55 -2.86 15.29
N ILE A 41 2.61 -3.03 14.35
CA ILE A 41 2.57 -2.24 13.11
C ILE A 41 2.47 -0.75 13.44
N GLN A 42 1.59 -0.36 14.37
CA GLN A 42 1.47 1.03 14.80
C GLN A 42 2.74 1.57 15.46
N SER A 43 3.44 0.76 16.26
CA SER A 43 4.71 1.16 16.90
C SER A 43 5.86 1.35 15.92
N LYS A 44 5.74 0.81 14.70
CA LYS A 44 6.72 0.96 13.62
C LYS A 44 6.40 2.11 12.66
N GLN A 45 5.24 2.76 12.82
CA GLN A 45 4.90 3.93 12.03
C GLN A 45 5.81 5.10 12.41
N ARG A 46 6.34 5.81 11.41
CA ARG A 46 7.16 7.02 11.60
C ARG A 46 6.27 8.23 11.90
N ASP A 47 6.90 9.30 12.41
CA ASP A 47 6.19 10.53 12.79
C ASP A 47 5.47 11.20 11.61
N ASP A 48 6.07 11.13 10.42
CA ASP A 48 5.50 11.61 9.16
C ASP A 48 4.32 10.78 8.64
N GLY A 49 4.04 9.63 9.25
CA GLY A 49 2.95 8.73 8.91
C GLY A 49 3.34 7.54 8.04
N SER A 50 4.57 7.48 7.55
CA SER A 50 5.06 6.41 6.69
C SER A 50 5.51 5.17 7.48
N TRP A 51 5.73 4.07 6.77
CA TRP A 51 6.50 2.92 7.25
C TRP A 51 7.70 2.69 6.34
N TYR A 52 8.83 2.34 6.95
CA TYR A 52 10.04 1.97 6.23
C TYR A 52 9.90 0.58 5.60
N GLY A 53 10.23 0.46 4.31
CA GLY A 53 10.26 -0.80 3.57
C GLY A 53 11.60 -1.50 3.72
N THR A 54 11.59 -2.74 4.19
CA THR A 54 12.78 -3.59 4.36
C THR A 54 13.03 -4.49 3.15
N TRP A 55 11.96 -4.84 2.42
CA TRP A 55 12.00 -5.80 1.30
C TRP A 55 11.67 -5.20 -0.07
N GLY A 56 11.32 -3.91 -0.08
CA GLY A 56 11.02 -3.13 -1.27
C GLY A 56 11.36 -1.66 -1.02
N ILE A 57 11.63 -0.92 -2.08
CA ILE A 57 12.00 0.50 -2.04
C ILE A 57 10.72 1.36 -2.05
N CYS A 58 10.48 2.24 -1.08
CA CYS A 58 10.81 2.07 0.34
C CYS A 58 9.57 2.42 1.16
N PHE A 59 9.12 3.67 1.09
CA PHE A 59 8.05 4.17 1.93
C PHE A 59 6.66 3.91 1.35
N THR A 60 6.47 3.95 0.02
CA THR A 60 5.23 3.50 -0.63
C THR A 60 4.99 2.02 -0.36
N TYR A 61 6.02 1.19 -0.51
CA TYR A 61 5.99 -0.23 -0.18
C TYR A 61 5.65 -0.48 1.30
N GLY A 62 6.44 0.07 2.22
CA GLY A 62 6.22 -0.12 3.66
C GLY A 62 4.84 0.38 4.10
N THR A 63 4.44 1.57 3.61
CA THR A 63 3.14 2.18 3.95
C THR A 63 1.97 1.38 3.38
N PHE A 64 2.11 0.82 2.18
CA PHE A 64 1.12 -0.11 1.63
C PHE A 64 0.87 -1.30 2.55
N PHE A 65 1.92 -1.98 3.03
CA PHE A 65 1.74 -3.08 3.97
C PHE A 65 1.21 -2.64 5.33
N GLY A 66 1.73 -1.54 5.88
CA GLY A 66 1.26 -0.98 7.14
C GLY A 66 -0.23 -0.67 7.11
N VAL A 67 -0.69 0.01 6.07
CA VAL A 67 -2.12 0.32 5.86
C VAL A 67 -2.93 -0.95 5.63
N LYS A 68 -2.48 -1.87 4.77
CA LYS A 68 -3.19 -3.12 4.48
C LYS A 68 -3.44 -3.95 5.75
N GLY A 69 -2.41 -4.15 6.58
CA GLY A 69 -2.52 -4.91 7.82
C GLY A 69 -3.47 -4.24 8.82
N LEU A 70 -3.40 -2.92 8.96
CA LEU A 70 -4.31 -2.17 9.83
C LEU A 70 -5.75 -2.21 9.31
N ALA A 71 -5.95 -2.08 7.99
CA ALA A 71 -7.26 -2.17 7.36
C ALA A 71 -7.90 -3.55 7.54
N ALA A 72 -7.13 -4.64 7.42
CA ALA A 72 -7.60 -5.99 7.71
C ALA A 72 -8.09 -6.11 9.17
N ALA A 73 -7.43 -5.44 10.11
CA ALA A 73 -7.87 -5.38 11.51
C ALA A 73 -9.01 -4.35 11.78
N GLY A 74 -9.71 -3.88 10.74
CA GLY A 74 -10.84 -2.97 10.86
C GLY A 74 -10.47 -1.50 11.15
N ARG A 75 -9.21 -1.12 10.96
CA ARG A 75 -8.81 0.30 11.05
C ARG A 75 -9.17 1.02 9.76
N THR A 76 -9.82 2.16 9.90
CA THR A 76 -10.30 2.99 8.79
C THR A 76 -9.80 4.42 8.96
N TYR A 77 -9.94 5.24 7.91
CA TYR A 77 -9.66 6.67 8.01
C TYR A 77 -10.43 7.35 9.16
N ASN A 78 -11.65 6.91 9.48
CA ASN A 78 -12.47 7.53 10.52
C ASN A 78 -12.03 7.16 11.94
N ASN A 79 -11.60 5.91 12.15
CA ASN A 79 -11.32 5.40 13.50
C ASN A 79 -9.82 5.30 13.87
N SER A 80 -8.90 5.61 12.94
CA SER A 80 -7.46 5.40 13.16
C SER A 80 -6.63 6.61 12.74
N SER A 81 -5.92 7.21 13.71
CA SER A 81 -4.95 8.28 13.45
C SER A 81 -3.79 7.79 12.58
N SER A 82 -3.36 6.53 12.76
CA SER A 82 -2.31 5.92 11.93
C SER A 82 -2.70 5.89 10.44
N ILE A 83 -3.94 5.51 10.12
CA ILE A 83 -4.43 5.49 8.74
C ILE A 83 -4.48 6.90 8.15
N ARG A 84 -4.96 7.90 8.91
CA ARG A 84 -5.00 9.30 8.44
C ARG A 84 -3.61 9.84 8.14
N LYS A 85 -2.65 9.59 9.04
CA LYS A 85 -1.25 9.99 8.83
C LYS A 85 -0.65 9.33 7.58
N ALA A 86 -0.93 8.04 7.37
CA ALA A 86 -0.48 7.33 6.18
C ALA A 86 -1.04 7.93 4.88
N CYS A 87 -2.32 8.27 4.86
CA CYS A 87 -2.96 8.93 3.71
C CYS A 87 -2.32 10.29 3.46
N ASN A 88 -2.16 11.12 4.50
CA ASN A 88 -1.55 12.44 4.38
C ASN A 88 -0.11 12.35 3.85
N PHE A 89 0.67 11.38 4.34
CA PHE A 89 2.01 11.11 3.82
C PHE A 89 1.97 10.83 2.31
N LEU A 90 1.21 9.81 1.88
CA LEU A 90 1.15 9.43 0.47
C LEU A 90 0.63 10.57 -0.41
N LEU A 91 -0.46 11.23 -0.02
CA LEU A 91 -1.02 12.36 -0.77
C LEU A 91 -0.01 13.51 -0.90
N SER A 92 0.78 13.78 0.14
CA SER A 92 1.84 14.81 0.09
C SER A 92 2.99 14.48 -0.86
N LYS A 93 3.13 13.20 -1.27
CA LYS A 93 4.15 12.71 -2.20
C LYS A 93 3.64 12.46 -3.61
N GLN A 94 2.35 12.70 -3.87
CA GLN A 94 1.82 12.56 -5.22
C GLN A 94 2.45 13.61 -6.14
N GLN A 95 3.07 13.17 -7.23
CA GLN A 95 3.69 14.06 -8.19
C GLN A 95 2.64 14.86 -8.98
N SER A 96 3.08 15.92 -9.66
CA SER A 96 2.22 16.74 -10.53
C SER A 96 1.61 15.94 -11.69
N THR A 97 2.28 14.87 -12.13
CA THR A 97 1.79 13.90 -13.11
C THR A 97 0.64 13.04 -12.58
N GLY A 98 0.55 12.85 -11.25
CA GLY A 98 -0.47 12.04 -10.58
C GLY A 98 0.01 10.69 -10.05
N GLY A 99 1.24 10.28 -10.35
CA GLY A 99 1.83 9.05 -9.82
C GLY A 99 2.74 9.28 -8.62
N TRP A 100 3.43 8.22 -8.23
CA TRP A 100 4.50 8.20 -7.22
C TRP A 100 5.74 7.55 -7.81
N GLY A 101 6.90 7.98 -7.34
CA GLY A 101 8.18 7.37 -7.68
C GLY A 101 9.19 7.65 -6.58
N GLU A 102 9.88 6.61 -6.14
CA GLU A 102 10.94 6.68 -5.14
C GLU A 102 12.27 6.20 -5.73
N THR A 103 13.35 6.88 -5.36
CA THR A 103 14.70 6.42 -5.68
C THR A 103 15.20 5.43 -4.63
N TYR A 104 16.17 4.59 -5.00
CA TYR A 104 16.87 3.71 -4.07
C TYR A 104 17.56 4.47 -2.91
N LEU A 105 17.91 5.75 -3.12
CA LEU A 105 18.49 6.61 -2.07
C LEU A 105 17.57 6.77 -0.87
N SER A 106 16.26 6.50 -1.03
CA SER A 106 15.30 6.50 0.08
C SER A 106 15.63 5.46 1.16
N ILE A 107 16.35 4.40 0.79
CA ILE A 107 16.84 3.38 1.72
C ILE A 107 18.06 3.89 2.48
N GLU A 108 19.02 4.48 1.76
CA GLU A 108 20.30 4.93 2.32
C GLU A 108 20.14 6.15 3.23
N THR A 109 19.21 7.03 2.88
CA THR A 109 18.95 8.28 3.61
C THR A 109 17.82 8.15 4.64
N GLU A 110 17.10 7.03 4.63
CA GLU A 110 15.89 6.79 5.43
C GLU A 110 14.85 7.93 5.37
N VAL A 111 14.77 8.61 4.23
CA VAL A 111 13.75 9.62 3.93
C VAL A 111 13.21 9.39 2.53
N TYR A 112 11.96 9.77 2.26
CA TYR A 112 11.40 9.67 0.92
C TYR A 112 12.18 10.58 -0.05
N VAL A 113 12.86 10.00 -1.03
CA VAL A 113 13.55 10.72 -2.10
C VAL A 113 12.81 10.52 -3.42
N ASP A 114 12.15 11.59 -3.88
CA ASP A 114 11.37 11.61 -5.12
C ASP A 114 12.27 11.34 -6.34
N ASN A 115 11.83 10.46 -7.23
CA ASN A 115 12.52 10.14 -8.49
C ASN A 115 12.24 11.18 -9.61
N GLY A 116 11.35 12.15 -9.38
CA GLY A 116 10.98 13.18 -10.35
C GLY A 116 10.10 12.70 -11.51
N ALA A 117 9.93 11.39 -11.67
CA ALA A 117 8.99 10.76 -12.59
C ALA A 117 8.20 9.66 -11.86
N PRO A 118 6.98 9.35 -12.30
CA PRO A 118 6.18 8.30 -11.68
C PRO A 118 6.73 6.93 -12.08
N HIS A 119 6.71 6.00 -11.14
CA HIS A 119 7.07 4.61 -11.29
C HIS A 119 5.81 3.74 -11.17
N ALA A 120 5.61 2.77 -12.07
CA ALA A 120 4.37 2.00 -12.14
C ALA A 120 4.09 1.22 -10.85
N VAL A 121 5.12 0.62 -10.25
CA VAL A 121 4.98 -0.18 -9.02
C VAL A 121 4.73 0.70 -7.79
N ASP A 122 5.43 1.84 -7.67
CA ASP A 122 5.28 2.74 -6.52
C ASP A 122 3.91 3.41 -6.55
N THR A 123 3.49 3.82 -7.76
CA THR A 123 2.15 4.34 -8.02
C THR A 123 1.10 3.30 -7.62
N ALA A 124 1.27 2.04 -8.00
CA ALA A 124 0.33 0.98 -7.64
C ALA A 124 0.28 0.71 -6.13
N TRP A 125 1.42 0.70 -5.43
CA TRP A 125 1.45 0.54 -3.97
C TRP A 125 0.78 1.71 -3.24
N ALA A 126 1.07 2.94 -3.64
CA ALA A 126 0.42 4.13 -3.08
C ALA A 126 -1.11 4.10 -3.34
N MET A 127 -1.54 3.72 -4.54
CA MET A 127 -2.95 3.54 -4.86
C MET A 127 -3.61 2.51 -3.95
N LEU A 128 -3.03 1.31 -3.83
CA LEU A 128 -3.59 0.24 -3.01
C LEU A 128 -3.69 0.64 -1.53
N ALA A 129 -2.67 1.32 -1.01
CA ALA A 129 -2.68 1.85 0.35
C ALA A 129 -3.86 2.83 0.56
N LEU A 130 -3.98 3.83 -0.31
CA LEU A 130 -5.06 4.83 -0.24
C LEU A 130 -6.44 4.18 -0.40
N ILE A 131 -6.59 3.20 -1.29
CA ILE A 131 -7.86 2.49 -1.47
C ILE A 131 -8.23 1.71 -0.19
N TYR A 132 -7.29 0.96 0.40
CA TYR A 132 -7.53 0.22 1.64
C TYR A 132 -7.78 1.12 2.84
N ALA A 133 -7.24 2.34 2.83
CA ALA A 133 -7.55 3.35 3.84
C ALA A 133 -8.97 3.95 3.73
N GLY A 134 -9.65 3.75 2.59
CA GLY A 134 -10.95 4.35 2.30
C GLY A 134 -10.87 5.74 1.66
N GLN A 135 -9.76 6.05 0.98
CA GLN A 135 -9.57 7.36 0.35
C GLN A 135 -10.55 7.58 -0.81
N VAL A 136 -11.02 6.52 -1.48
CA VAL A 136 -11.98 6.62 -2.60
C VAL A 136 -13.27 7.31 -2.15
N GLU A 137 -13.74 7.00 -0.94
CA GLU A 137 -14.95 7.54 -0.35
C GLU A 137 -14.77 8.98 0.18
N ILE A 138 -13.53 9.42 0.38
CA ILE A 138 -13.20 10.76 0.90
C ILE A 138 -12.98 11.73 -0.26
N ASP A 139 -12.05 11.37 -1.14
CA ASP A 139 -11.72 12.11 -2.35
C ASP A 139 -11.06 11.15 -3.37
N PRO A 140 -11.77 10.76 -4.44
CA PRO A 140 -11.24 9.85 -5.44
C PRO A 140 -10.30 10.55 -6.45
N VAL A 141 -10.19 11.89 -6.47
CA VAL A 141 -9.43 12.63 -7.49
C VAL A 141 -7.95 12.22 -7.55
N PRO A 142 -7.22 12.08 -6.42
CA PRO A 142 -5.83 11.59 -6.46
C PRO A 142 -5.71 10.22 -7.11
N LEU A 143 -6.65 9.31 -6.85
CA LEU A 143 -6.64 7.96 -7.41
C LEU A 143 -7.02 7.92 -8.89
N HIS A 144 -7.89 8.83 -9.35
CA HIS A 144 -8.17 9.00 -10.78
C HIS A 144 -6.92 9.45 -11.55
N ARG A 145 -6.17 10.42 -11.02
CA ARG A 145 -4.91 10.88 -11.62
C ARG A 145 -3.89 9.74 -11.70
N ALA A 146 -3.76 8.98 -10.62
CA ALA A 146 -2.86 7.83 -10.55
C ALA A 146 -3.25 6.71 -11.53
N ALA A 147 -4.54 6.39 -11.63
CA ALA A 147 -5.05 5.42 -12.58
C ALA A 147 -4.76 5.83 -14.03
N LEU A 148 -4.89 7.13 -14.35
CA LEU A 148 -4.55 7.64 -15.68
C LEU A 148 -3.05 7.48 -15.98
N VAL A 149 -2.18 7.73 -15.01
CA VAL A 149 -0.73 7.48 -15.15
C VAL A 149 -0.46 6.01 -15.48
N LEU A 150 -1.04 5.07 -14.72
CA LEU A 150 -0.85 3.64 -14.99
C LEU A 150 -1.41 3.22 -16.36
N MET A 151 -2.61 3.68 -16.74
CA MET A 151 -3.18 3.37 -18.05
C MET A 151 -2.30 3.90 -19.20
N ASN A 152 -1.69 5.08 -19.03
CA ASN A 152 -0.79 5.66 -20.03
C ASN A 152 0.60 4.99 -20.08
N MET A 153 1.02 4.32 -19.00
CA MET A 153 2.27 3.54 -18.97
C MET A 153 2.12 2.17 -19.62
N GLN A 154 0.90 1.66 -19.76
CA GLN A 154 0.66 0.32 -20.31
C GLN A 154 1.13 0.25 -21.77
N LEU A 155 1.96 -0.75 -22.07
CA LEU A 155 2.46 -1.03 -23.41
C LEU A 155 1.37 -1.70 -24.27
N GLU A 156 1.55 -1.70 -25.59
CA GLU A 156 0.64 -2.38 -26.51
C GLU A 156 0.49 -3.89 -26.23
N SER A 157 1.51 -4.51 -25.62
CA SER A 157 1.48 -5.91 -25.18
C SER A 157 0.57 -6.14 -23.96
N GLY A 158 0.11 -5.07 -23.30
CA GLY A 158 -0.60 -5.10 -22.03
C GLY A 158 0.33 -5.16 -20.81
N GLU A 159 1.64 -5.33 -21.01
CA GLU A 159 2.64 -5.25 -19.94
C GLU A 159 2.92 -3.79 -19.54
N PHE A 160 3.63 -3.61 -18.43
CA PHE A 160 4.19 -2.32 -18.02
C PHE A 160 5.71 -2.29 -18.27
N PRO A 161 6.30 -1.12 -18.56
CA PRO A 161 7.73 -0.99 -18.80
C PRO A 161 8.56 -1.49 -17.61
N GLN A 162 9.77 -2.00 -17.90
CA GLN A 162 10.76 -2.21 -16.85
C GLN A 162 11.38 -0.86 -16.51
N GLU A 163 11.26 -0.47 -15.25
CA GLU A 163 11.77 0.78 -14.71
C GLU A 163 12.90 0.49 -13.70
N GLU A 164 13.25 1.45 -12.85
CA GLU A 164 14.29 1.30 -11.84
C GLU A 164 14.00 0.20 -10.81
N HIS A 165 15.04 -0.21 -10.08
CA HIS A 165 14.93 -1.29 -9.10
C HIS A 165 13.99 -0.92 -7.96
N ILE A 166 13.10 -1.85 -7.61
CA ILE A 166 12.14 -1.69 -6.50
C ILE A 166 12.25 -2.75 -5.42
N GLY A 167 13.07 -3.79 -5.62
CA GLY A 167 13.40 -4.79 -4.61
C GLY A 167 14.65 -4.41 -3.85
N CYS A 168 14.65 -4.65 -2.53
CA CYS A 168 15.83 -4.52 -1.70
C CYS A 168 15.95 -5.69 -0.72
N ALA A 169 17.19 -6.05 -0.39
CA ALA A 169 17.52 -6.89 0.76
C ALA A 169 18.64 -6.27 1.59
N ASN A 170 18.45 -6.25 2.91
CA ASN A 170 19.42 -5.76 3.91
C ASN A 170 19.95 -4.34 3.65
N SER A 171 19.16 -3.48 3.00
CA SER A 171 19.56 -2.10 2.67
C SER A 171 20.88 -2.00 1.89
N ALA A 172 21.30 -3.09 1.22
CA ALA A 172 22.61 -3.20 0.57
C ALA A 172 22.55 -3.87 -0.82
N PHE A 173 21.50 -4.64 -1.10
CA PHE A 173 21.31 -5.31 -2.39
C PHE A 173 20.01 -4.86 -3.04
N TYR A 174 20.10 -4.30 -4.24
CA TYR A 174 18.94 -3.86 -5.04
C TYR A 174 18.70 -4.85 -6.18
N PHE A 175 17.45 -5.21 -6.42
CA PHE A 175 17.08 -6.15 -7.48
C PHE A 175 15.67 -5.89 -7.99
N ASN A 176 15.36 -6.47 -9.15
CA ASN A 176 14.04 -6.39 -9.73
C ASN A 176 13.21 -7.63 -9.40
N TYR A 177 11.95 -7.41 -9.03
CA TYR A 177 10.92 -8.44 -9.06
C TYR A 177 10.20 -8.34 -10.42
N PRO A 178 10.51 -9.19 -11.42
CA PRO A 178 10.07 -8.97 -12.80
C PRO A 178 8.54 -8.93 -12.96
N ASN A 179 7.83 -9.64 -12.08
CA ASN A 179 6.37 -9.71 -12.11
C ASN A 179 5.69 -8.50 -11.47
N TYR A 180 6.38 -7.70 -10.64
CA TYR A 180 5.74 -6.61 -9.90
C TYR A 180 5.21 -5.52 -10.81
N ARG A 181 5.94 -5.21 -11.89
CA ARG A 181 5.50 -4.26 -12.92
C ARG A 181 4.13 -4.62 -13.53
N ASN A 182 3.77 -5.90 -13.56
CA ASN A 182 2.48 -6.33 -14.09
C ASN A 182 1.44 -6.55 -12.97
N VAL A 183 1.82 -7.25 -11.90
CA VAL A 183 0.88 -7.67 -10.84
C VAL A 183 0.30 -6.49 -10.09
N PHE A 184 1.12 -5.52 -9.67
CA PHE A 184 0.65 -4.42 -8.83
C PHE A 184 -0.21 -3.41 -9.58
N PRO A 185 0.16 -2.94 -10.78
CA PRO A 185 -0.72 -2.05 -11.55
C PRO A 185 -2.07 -2.68 -11.88
N VAL A 186 -2.10 -3.96 -12.27
CA VAL A 186 -3.37 -4.69 -12.51
C VAL A 186 -4.20 -4.76 -11.23
N MET A 187 -3.58 -5.09 -10.09
CA MET A 187 -4.28 -5.14 -8.80
C MET A 187 -4.83 -3.77 -8.38
N ALA A 188 -4.04 -2.70 -8.52
CA ALA A 188 -4.42 -1.34 -8.16
C ALA A 188 -5.60 -0.83 -9.01
N LEU A 189 -5.51 -0.99 -10.34
CA LEU A 189 -6.59 -0.60 -11.26
C LEU A 189 -7.86 -1.43 -11.03
N GLY A 190 -7.72 -2.74 -10.82
CA GLY A 190 -8.82 -3.64 -10.54
C GLY A 190 -9.55 -3.29 -9.24
N GLU A 191 -8.80 -3.08 -8.16
CA GLU A 191 -9.36 -2.70 -6.86
C GLU A 191 -10.01 -1.31 -6.91
N PHE A 192 -9.40 -0.34 -7.61
CA PHE A 192 -9.98 0.98 -7.78
C PHE A 192 -11.31 0.94 -8.53
N ARG A 193 -11.36 0.22 -9.66
CA ARG A 193 -12.60 0.00 -10.42
C ARG A 193 -13.69 -0.66 -9.56
N ARG A 194 -13.32 -1.68 -8.78
CA ARG A 194 -14.24 -2.39 -7.89
C ARG A 194 -14.88 -1.43 -6.88
N ARG A 195 -14.08 -0.55 -6.27
CA ARG A 195 -14.56 0.44 -5.30
C ARG A 195 -15.45 1.52 -5.91
N LEU A 196 -15.08 2.06 -7.07
CA LEU A 196 -15.91 3.04 -7.78
C LEU A 196 -17.30 2.48 -8.12
N THR A 197 -17.36 1.25 -8.61
CA THR A 197 -18.63 0.57 -8.95
C THR A 197 -19.48 0.34 -7.70
N ALA A 198 -18.86 -0.04 -6.58
CA ALA A 198 -19.57 -0.24 -5.32
C ALA A 198 -20.17 1.07 -4.76
N ASN A 199 -19.53 2.22 -4.99
CA ASN A 199 -20.04 3.53 -4.57
C ASN A 199 -21.21 3.99 -5.46
N GLN A 200 -21.12 3.83 -6.78
CA GLN A 200 -22.21 4.19 -7.70
C GLN A 200 -23.51 3.42 -7.37
N ASN A 201 -23.40 2.14 -7.00
CA ASN A 201 -24.56 1.34 -6.61
C ASN A 201 -25.21 1.82 -5.28
N LYS A 202 -24.45 2.50 -4.41
CA LYS A 202 -25.01 3.10 -3.18
C LYS A 202 -25.73 4.41 -3.49
N ASP A 203 -25.20 5.22 -4.40
CA ASP A 203 -25.77 6.52 -4.77
C ASP A 203 -27.04 6.37 -5.63
N GLY A 204 -27.14 5.31 -6.46
CA GLY A 204 -28.31 5.02 -7.29
C GLY A 204 -29.49 4.35 -6.57
N CYS A 205 -29.39 4.12 -5.25
CA CYS A 205 -30.44 3.50 -4.44
C CYS A 205 -31.14 4.50 -3.49
N ASN A 206 -30.91 5.80 -3.68
CA ASN A 206 -31.56 6.92 -2.99
C ASN A 206 -32.53 7.67 -3.91
#